data_AF-A0A135T8C9-F1
#
_entry.id   AF-A0A135T8C9-F1
#
_cell.length_a   1.000
_cell.length_b   1.000
_cell.length_c   1.000
_cell.angle_alpha   90.00
_cell.angle_beta   90.00
_cell.angle_gamma   90.00
#
_symmetry.space_group_name_H-M   'P 1'
#
loop_
_entity.id
_entity.type
_entity.pdbx_description
1 polymer ?
#
loop_
_entity_poly.entity_id
_entity_poly.type
_entity_poly.pdbx_seq_one_letter_code
_entity_poly.pdbx_strand_id
1 'polypeptide(L)'
;MATFPPGASGPDSMSPDSDQPGTSRRLIACVACQKRKVKCSRVFPCANCIRSSSQCIPGTPAPPRGRKPYNQALKARLARCEQLLSGQASAAAAKASPNAVTTPKSSQSQSPADPSPVSKWTPEGKLVEDSNGKLAFMDNYLLGLVNEELRAMDELINLDENERSSPLDSRPSDPNTDLLLGDDASNSSVLDAWPGAALVFKLWQIFLDRVNPFTKVIHVHSFQPHVVEATNGTQGLPENIMALLLSIFLMAVVAMSEEECLNTLKKTKEVAVASFSSGIRQIMRQLNFMRTNDLVILQSLCLYLYSLQDRYDRHSSWVFSGTVIRIAQKMGLHRDGDVLGLKPFESEMRRRVWWQLVSLDAKFALFSGFGHSLLPRDWDAREPSNLNDADIFPAATQPTPDRDGPSEMILCLVRHKITKFLVDTPGLEPVKMMSELNESSGAPPVAGGTREQQMSYYLTHFELLEQSLQHILDNRCNPHAGQVHVMAQGLISALLVQKRHLIKSISDGPRPDAVFQSGEDNAFMWAVSMLEHTAFLYASSEDTGFLWFADFNFQYDVQ
;
A
#
# COMPACT_ATOMS: atom_id res chain seq x y z
N MET A 1 89.77 -70.62 -8.04
CA MET A 1 91.01 -70.82 -8.82
C MET A 1 90.60 -70.90 -10.28
N ALA A 2 91.24 -70.11 -11.14
CA ALA A 2 91.05 -70.01 -12.60
C ALA A 2 89.75 -69.30 -13.09
N THR A 3 89.70 -68.40 -14.08
CA THR A 3 90.64 -67.53 -14.84
C THR A 3 89.83 -66.81 -15.93
N PHE A 4 89.87 -65.46 -15.98
CA PHE A 4 90.15 -64.52 -17.11
C PHE A 4 89.55 -64.68 -18.56
N PRO A 5 89.51 -63.60 -19.40
CA PRO A 5 88.41 -63.11 -20.28
C PRO A 5 88.87 -63.12 -21.78
N PRO A 6 88.68 -62.12 -22.71
CA PRO A 6 87.82 -60.92 -22.85
C PRO A 6 87.13 -60.75 -24.24
N GLY A 7 86.38 -59.65 -24.43
CA GLY A 7 85.81 -59.21 -25.72
C GLY A 7 84.93 -57.96 -25.59
N ALA A 8 84.96 -57.05 -26.57
CA ALA A 8 84.88 -55.60 -26.42
C ALA A 8 83.62 -54.90 -27.00
N SER A 9 83.48 -53.61 -26.63
CA SER A 9 82.99 -52.42 -27.39
C SER A 9 81.50 -52.23 -27.78
N GLY A 10 80.96 -51.06 -27.40
CA GLY A 10 80.08 -50.25 -28.27
C GLY A 10 78.86 -49.59 -27.58
N PRO A 11 78.59 -48.27 -27.72
CA PRO A 11 77.84 -47.47 -26.74
C PRO A 11 76.48 -46.93 -27.21
N ASP A 12 75.68 -46.42 -26.26
CA ASP A 12 74.95 -45.13 -26.27
C ASP A 12 73.60 -45.21 -25.56
N SER A 13 73.48 -44.52 -24.42
CA SER A 13 72.49 -43.44 -24.25
C SER A 13 72.39 -43.02 -22.78
N MET A 14 72.34 -41.70 -22.62
CA MET A 14 72.52 -40.91 -21.42
C MET A 14 71.47 -41.13 -20.32
N SER A 15 71.91 -40.91 -19.08
CA SER A 15 71.10 -40.49 -17.92
C SER A 15 71.87 -39.30 -17.28
N PRO A 16 71.30 -38.49 -16.36
CA PRO A 16 69.91 -38.19 -16.03
C PRO A 16 69.68 -36.65 -15.82
N ASP A 17 68.54 -36.31 -15.22
CA ASP A 17 68.16 -35.06 -14.54
C ASP A 17 67.61 -33.89 -15.35
N SER A 18 66.29 -33.67 -15.22
CA SER A 18 65.78 -32.68 -14.26
C SER A 18 64.24 -32.66 -14.18
N ASP A 19 63.77 -32.44 -12.95
CA ASP A 19 62.40 -32.30 -12.47
C ASP A 19 61.45 -31.44 -13.33
N GLN A 20 60.22 -31.94 -13.55
CA GLN A 20 58.99 -31.15 -13.34
C GLN A 20 57.79 -32.02 -12.93
N PRO A 21 56.99 -31.62 -11.92
CA PRO A 21 55.78 -32.31 -11.49
C PRO A 21 54.60 -31.94 -12.38
N GLY A 22 54.37 -32.73 -13.43
CA GLY A 22 53.14 -32.64 -14.22
C GLY A 22 51.94 -33.09 -13.38
N THR A 23 51.17 -32.14 -12.87
CA THR A 23 49.87 -32.37 -12.20
C THR A 23 49.03 -33.38 -12.96
N SER A 24 48.88 -34.57 -12.38
CA SER A 24 48.07 -35.68 -12.87
C SER A 24 46.66 -35.19 -13.20
N ARG A 25 46.33 -35.07 -14.50
CA ARG A 25 44.95 -34.89 -14.97
C ARG A 25 44.14 -36.04 -14.41
N ARG A 26 43.18 -35.77 -13.50
CA ARG A 26 42.23 -36.77 -13.00
C ARG A 26 41.52 -37.41 -14.19
N LEU A 27 41.96 -38.61 -14.59
CA LEU A 27 41.36 -39.34 -15.69
C LEU A 27 39.94 -39.76 -15.30
N ILE A 28 38.94 -39.20 -15.99
CA ILE A 28 37.52 -39.48 -15.77
C ILE A 28 37.17 -40.83 -16.41
N ALA A 29 36.09 -41.49 -15.94
CA ALA A 29 35.61 -42.72 -16.55
C ALA A 29 35.21 -42.52 -18.03
N CYS A 30 35.26 -43.59 -18.86
CA CYS A 30 34.82 -43.52 -20.24
C CYS A 30 33.30 -43.33 -20.32
N VAL A 31 32.82 -42.72 -21.41
CA VAL A 31 31.39 -42.42 -21.61
C VAL A 31 30.54 -43.70 -21.56
N ALA A 32 31.04 -44.82 -22.09
CA ALA A 32 30.34 -46.10 -22.10
C ALA A 32 30.14 -46.69 -20.69
N CYS A 33 31.19 -46.66 -19.84
CA CYS A 33 31.08 -47.11 -18.45
C CYS A 33 30.23 -46.18 -17.59
N GLN A 34 30.25 -44.87 -17.88
CA GLN A 34 29.41 -43.89 -17.21
C GLN A 34 27.92 -44.10 -17.54
N LYS A 35 27.58 -44.33 -18.82
CA LYS A 35 26.20 -44.69 -19.24
C LYS A 35 25.72 -46.00 -18.63
N ARG A 36 26.58 -47.02 -18.55
CA ARG A 36 26.25 -48.33 -17.96
C ARG A 36 26.35 -48.35 -16.42
N LYS A 37 26.76 -47.24 -15.78
CA LYS A 37 26.99 -47.12 -14.33
C LYS A 37 27.88 -48.23 -13.75
N VAL A 38 28.90 -48.65 -14.49
CA VAL A 38 29.89 -49.67 -14.06
C VAL A 38 31.26 -49.05 -13.80
N LYS A 39 32.04 -49.65 -12.90
CA LYS A 39 33.38 -49.16 -12.52
C LYS A 39 34.34 -49.22 -13.72
N CYS A 40 34.83 -48.07 -14.18
CA CYS A 40 35.81 -47.98 -15.25
C CYS A 40 37.24 -48.21 -14.72
N SER A 41 38.04 -49.00 -15.44
CA SER A 41 39.47 -49.20 -15.16
C SER A 41 40.34 -47.97 -15.47
N ARG A 42 39.78 -46.93 -16.12
CA ARG A 42 40.42 -45.63 -16.45
C ARG A 42 41.70 -45.71 -17.29
N VAL A 43 42.08 -46.91 -17.74
CA VAL A 43 43.00 -47.17 -18.85
C VAL A 43 42.16 -47.27 -20.13
N PHE A 44 42.60 -46.65 -21.22
CA PHE A 44 41.83 -46.58 -22.48
C PHE A 44 42.57 -47.35 -23.59
N PRO A 45 41.96 -48.38 -24.22
CA PRO A 45 40.60 -48.89 -24.02
C PRO A 45 40.38 -49.58 -22.66
N CYS A 46 39.20 -49.38 -22.05
CA CYS A 46 38.88 -49.92 -20.73
C CYS A 46 38.63 -51.43 -20.76
N ALA A 47 38.97 -52.16 -19.69
CA ALA A 47 38.85 -53.64 -19.65
C ALA A 47 37.40 -54.11 -19.90
N ASN A 48 36.40 -53.38 -19.41
CA ASN A 48 34.99 -53.65 -19.67
C ASN A 48 34.62 -53.38 -21.13
N CYS A 49 35.19 -52.34 -21.73
CA CYS A 49 34.93 -51.93 -23.10
C CYS A 49 35.50 -52.95 -24.09
N ILE A 50 36.66 -53.54 -23.77
CA ILE A 50 37.29 -54.64 -24.51
C ILE A 50 36.43 -55.90 -24.41
N ARG A 51 35.99 -56.29 -23.20
CA ARG A 51 35.14 -57.49 -23.03
C ARG A 51 33.78 -57.38 -23.72
N SER A 52 33.23 -56.17 -23.83
CA SER A 52 31.94 -55.95 -24.49
C SER A 52 32.05 -55.49 -25.95
N SER A 53 33.23 -55.59 -26.56
CA SER A 53 33.50 -55.19 -27.96
C SER A 53 32.93 -53.83 -28.35
N SER A 54 32.96 -52.87 -27.43
CA SER A 54 32.31 -51.56 -27.58
C SER A 54 33.35 -50.43 -27.59
N GLN A 55 33.14 -49.42 -28.43
CA GLN A 55 34.08 -48.30 -28.60
C GLN A 55 34.27 -47.51 -27.31
N CYS A 56 35.52 -47.36 -26.86
CA CYS A 56 35.88 -46.74 -25.59
C CYS A 56 36.36 -45.30 -25.77
N ILE A 57 35.48 -44.32 -25.57
CA ILE A 57 35.81 -42.88 -25.69
C ILE A 57 36.05 -42.27 -24.29
N PRO A 58 37.21 -41.62 -24.03
CA PRO A 58 37.46 -40.87 -22.79
C PRO A 58 36.50 -39.68 -22.61
N GLY A 59 36.03 -39.45 -21.39
CA GLY A 59 35.19 -38.29 -21.06
C GLY A 59 36.03 -37.02 -20.83
N THR A 60 35.60 -35.88 -21.36
CA THR A 60 36.23 -34.57 -21.16
C THR A 60 35.65 -33.84 -19.93
N PRO A 61 36.46 -33.10 -19.14
CA PRO A 61 35.97 -32.29 -18.02
C PRO A 61 35.16 -31.07 -18.51
N ALA A 62 34.16 -30.65 -17.74
CA ALA A 62 33.44 -29.40 -17.97
C ALA A 62 34.32 -28.17 -17.61
N PRO A 63 34.22 -27.04 -18.34
CA PRO A 63 35.05 -25.86 -18.08
C PRO A 63 34.67 -25.17 -16.74
N PRO A 64 35.65 -24.57 -16.03
CA PRO A 64 35.39 -23.88 -14.75
C PRO A 64 34.62 -22.57 -14.97
N ARG A 65 33.57 -22.32 -14.17
CA ARG A 65 32.84 -21.04 -14.15
C ARG A 65 33.61 -20.02 -13.30
N GLY A 66 33.91 -18.84 -13.85
CA GLY A 66 34.51 -17.74 -13.09
C GLY A 66 33.49 -17.04 -12.18
N ARG A 67 33.90 -16.63 -10.97
CA ARG A 67 33.09 -15.78 -10.08
C ARG A 67 33.10 -14.33 -10.59
N LYS A 68 31.93 -13.73 -10.78
CA LYS A 68 31.74 -12.34 -11.26
C LYS A 68 31.68 -11.31 -10.11
N PRO A 69 31.93 -10.01 -10.38
CA PRO A 69 32.28 -8.97 -9.41
C PRO A 69 31.05 -8.27 -8.78
N TYR A 70 30.11 -9.05 -8.22
CA TYR A 70 28.86 -8.55 -7.59
C TYR A 70 29.12 -7.50 -6.48
N ASN A 71 30.20 -7.68 -5.72
CA ASN A 71 30.53 -6.78 -4.61
C ASN A 71 31.07 -5.41 -5.02
N GLN A 72 31.49 -5.19 -6.28
CA GLN A 72 32.13 -3.92 -6.66
C GLN A 72 31.12 -2.82 -6.98
N ALA A 73 30.00 -3.15 -7.64
CA ALA A 73 28.97 -2.16 -7.96
C ALA A 73 28.23 -1.67 -6.71
N LEU A 74 27.90 -2.58 -5.78
CA LEU A 74 27.26 -2.24 -4.51
C LEU A 74 28.19 -1.40 -3.63
N LYS A 75 29.47 -1.81 -3.49
CA LYS A 75 30.47 -1.02 -2.76
C LYS A 75 30.75 0.33 -3.41
N ALA A 76 30.69 0.44 -4.74
CA ALA A 76 30.85 1.71 -5.43
C ALA A 76 29.65 2.67 -5.23
N ARG A 77 28.42 2.15 -5.09
CA ARG A 77 27.24 2.98 -4.74
C ARG A 77 27.28 3.40 -3.27
N LEU A 78 27.68 2.49 -2.38
CA LEU A 78 27.79 2.75 -0.94
C LEU A 78 28.91 3.77 -0.65
N ALA A 79 30.08 3.62 -1.30
CA ALA A 79 31.16 4.62 -1.23
C ALA A 79 30.75 5.98 -1.81
N ARG A 80 29.88 6.02 -2.83
CA ARG A 80 29.32 7.27 -3.35
C ARG A 80 28.41 7.95 -2.32
N CYS A 81 27.56 7.19 -1.63
CA CYS A 81 26.71 7.72 -0.56
C CYS A 81 27.55 8.23 0.62
N GLU A 82 28.59 7.50 1.02
CA GLU A 82 29.54 7.92 2.07
C GLU A 82 30.34 9.17 1.67
N GLN A 83 30.71 9.32 0.38
CA GLN A 83 31.33 10.54 -0.14
C GLN A 83 30.37 11.73 -0.13
N LEU A 84 29.10 11.53 -0.46
CA LEU A 84 28.09 12.59 -0.39
C LEU A 84 27.87 13.05 1.06
N LEU A 85 27.88 12.11 2.02
CA LEU A 85 27.75 12.42 3.45
C LEU A 85 29.00 13.09 4.03
N SER A 86 30.20 12.69 3.62
CA SER A 86 31.46 13.31 4.09
C SER A 86 31.75 14.67 3.44
N GLY A 87 31.29 14.89 2.21
CA GLY A 87 31.29 16.19 1.54
C GLY A 87 30.47 17.25 2.30
N GLN A 88 29.37 16.83 2.94
CA GLN A 88 28.53 17.72 3.76
C GLN A 88 29.20 18.13 5.09
N ALA A 89 30.05 17.28 5.67
CA ALA A 89 30.80 17.62 6.89
C ALA A 89 31.94 18.63 6.63
N SER A 90 32.48 18.64 5.41
CA SER A 90 33.62 19.50 5.02
C SER A 90 33.22 20.78 4.28
N ALA A 91 32.02 20.85 3.68
CA ALA A 91 31.48 22.04 3.04
C ALA A 91 31.13 23.17 4.03
N ALA A 92 30.94 22.87 5.33
CA ALA A 92 30.73 23.89 6.37
C ALA A 92 31.97 24.75 6.67
N ALA A 93 33.17 24.37 6.20
CA ALA A 93 34.43 25.04 6.56
C ALA A 93 35.11 25.81 5.41
N ALA A 94 34.60 25.74 4.17
CA ALA A 94 35.32 26.25 3.01
C ALA A 94 34.50 27.20 2.12
N LYS A 95 34.64 28.48 2.47
CA LYS A 95 34.90 29.61 1.56
C LYS A 95 33.73 30.50 1.12
N ALA A 96 33.88 31.73 1.63
CA ALA A 96 33.43 32.99 1.12
C ALA A 96 33.92 33.33 -0.31
N SER A 97 33.05 34.09 -1.01
CA SER A 97 33.27 35.10 -2.05
C SER A 97 33.53 34.69 -3.53
N PRO A 98 33.09 35.55 -4.50
CA PRO A 98 32.31 35.10 -5.67
C PRO A 98 32.75 35.72 -7.03
N ASN A 99 31.90 35.53 -8.06
CA ASN A 99 31.77 36.18 -9.39
C ASN A 99 32.05 35.23 -10.59
N ALA A 100 31.36 35.25 -11.74
CA ALA A 100 30.60 36.30 -12.41
C ALA A 100 29.52 35.77 -13.40
N VAL A 101 28.62 36.71 -13.74
CA VAL A 101 27.42 36.73 -14.60
C VAL A 101 27.71 36.65 -16.11
N THR A 102 26.83 36.04 -16.94
CA THR A 102 26.13 36.69 -18.10
C THR A 102 25.20 35.77 -18.92
N THR A 103 24.05 36.36 -19.32
CA THR A 103 22.88 35.90 -20.11
C THR A 103 22.96 36.41 -21.59
N PRO A 104 21.86 36.50 -22.41
CA PRO A 104 21.10 35.47 -23.17
C PRO A 104 20.82 35.90 -24.65
N LYS A 105 19.92 35.24 -25.41
CA LYS A 105 19.12 35.77 -26.59
C LYS A 105 18.10 34.73 -27.10
N SER A 106 16.77 34.95 -27.01
CA SER A 106 15.77 35.49 -27.99
C SER A 106 15.62 34.68 -29.30
N SER A 107 14.46 34.33 -29.90
CA SER A 107 13.23 35.13 -30.15
C SER A 107 12.10 34.35 -30.89
N GLN A 108 10.83 34.62 -30.51
CA GLN A 108 9.59 34.90 -31.30
C GLN A 108 9.02 33.97 -32.40
N SER A 109 7.71 33.62 -32.32
CA SER A 109 6.58 34.26 -33.07
C SER A 109 5.23 33.50 -32.94
N GLN A 110 4.11 34.26 -32.96
CA GLN A 110 2.70 33.89 -32.71
C GLN A 110 1.93 33.62 -34.03
N SER A 111 0.77 32.92 -34.08
CA SER A 111 -0.63 33.45 -33.96
C SER A 111 -1.65 32.37 -34.46
N PRO A 112 -3.01 32.58 -34.54
CA PRO A 112 -4.02 32.51 -33.46
C PRO A 112 -5.27 31.63 -33.80
N ALA A 113 -6.07 31.18 -32.82
CA ALA A 113 -7.49 30.82 -32.99
C ALA A 113 -8.25 30.73 -31.64
N ASP A 114 -9.47 31.25 -31.61
CA ASP A 114 -10.37 31.47 -30.45
C ASP A 114 -11.47 30.37 -30.37
N PRO A 115 -12.40 30.33 -29.37
CA PRO A 115 -12.41 29.29 -28.34
C PRO A 115 -13.68 28.40 -28.28
N SER A 116 -13.55 27.20 -27.71
CA SER A 116 -14.65 26.41 -27.14
C SER A 116 -14.11 25.48 -26.04
N PRO A 117 -14.64 25.47 -24.79
CA PRO A 117 -14.03 24.72 -23.70
C PRO A 117 -14.58 23.29 -23.69
N VAL A 118 -13.96 22.42 -24.49
CA VAL A 118 -14.04 20.98 -24.26
C VAL A 118 -12.63 20.56 -23.89
N SER A 119 -12.43 20.35 -22.59
CA SER A 119 -11.20 19.93 -21.95
C SER A 119 -10.63 18.70 -22.66
N LYS A 120 -9.60 18.90 -23.48
CA LYS A 120 -8.82 17.82 -24.08
C LYS A 120 -7.92 17.23 -23.00
N TRP A 121 -8.44 16.23 -22.32
CA TRP A 121 -7.70 15.33 -21.44
C TRP A 121 -6.89 14.34 -22.28
N THR A 122 -5.57 14.28 -22.08
CA THR A 122 -4.70 13.14 -22.46
C THR A 122 -3.33 13.25 -21.75
N PRO A 123 -2.61 12.12 -21.55
CA PRO A 123 -2.10 11.63 -20.26
C PRO A 123 -0.56 11.68 -20.20
N GLU A 124 0.16 11.08 -19.24
CA GLU A 124 0.53 9.66 -19.29
C GLU A 124 0.53 9.05 -17.89
N GLY A 125 -0.58 8.40 -17.53
CA GLY A 125 -0.45 7.30 -16.59
C GLY A 125 0.35 6.18 -17.25
N LYS A 126 1.24 5.56 -16.48
CA LYS A 126 2.15 4.52 -16.94
C LYS A 126 1.54 3.16 -16.64
N LEU A 127 1.73 2.23 -17.56
CA LEU A 127 1.55 0.82 -17.26
C LEU A 127 2.80 0.35 -16.54
N VAL A 128 2.67 0.06 -15.26
CA VAL A 128 3.74 -0.51 -14.44
C VAL A 128 3.44 -1.98 -14.28
N GLU A 129 4.44 -2.84 -14.48
CA GLU A 129 4.25 -4.24 -14.17
C GLU A 129 4.15 -4.39 -12.63
N ASP A 130 3.55 -5.47 -12.16
CA ASP A 130 3.46 -5.86 -10.76
C ASP A 130 4.57 -6.88 -10.42
N SER A 131 4.81 -7.18 -9.14
CA SER A 131 5.79 -8.21 -8.71
C SER A 131 5.55 -9.58 -9.37
N ASN A 132 4.32 -9.85 -9.79
CA ASN A 132 3.88 -11.04 -10.52
C ASN A 132 4.02 -10.95 -12.06
N GLY A 133 4.60 -9.88 -12.62
CA GLY A 133 4.75 -9.65 -14.06
C GLY A 133 3.45 -9.27 -14.80
N LYS A 134 2.40 -8.86 -14.08
CA LYS A 134 1.13 -8.36 -14.65
C LYS A 134 1.19 -6.84 -14.84
N LEU A 135 0.66 -6.30 -15.92
CA LEU A 135 0.61 -4.84 -16.13
C LEU A 135 -0.57 -4.20 -15.38
N ALA A 136 -0.31 -3.16 -14.59
CA ALA A 136 -1.29 -2.32 -13.91
C ALA A 136 -1.13 -0.85 -14.33
N PHE A 137 -2.23 -0.13 -14.46
CA PHE A 137 -2.21 1.30 -14.80
C PHE A 137 -2.08 2.16 -13.54
N MET A 138 -1.20 3.17 -13.58
CA MET A 138 -1.02 4.16 -12.53
C MET A 138 -0.91 5.55 -13.19
N ASP A 139 -1.75 6.50 -12.79
CA ASP A 139 -1.62 7.90 -13.23
C ASP A 139 -0.98 8.82 -12.18
N ASN A 140 -0.79 8.32 -10.96
CA ASN A 140 -0.03 8.99 -9.93
C ASN A 140 1.48 8.89 -10.22
N TYR A 141 2.11 10.04 -10.44
CA TYR A 141 3.51 10.13 -10.86
C TYR A 141 4.47 9.61 -9.79
N LEU A 142 4.26 9.99 -8.54
CA LEU A 142 5.10 9.58 -7.41
C LEU A 142 5.08 8.07 -7.22
N LEU A 143 3.89 7.49 -7.18
CA LEU A 143 3.76 6.07 -6.90
C LEU A 143 4.32 5.24 -8.07
N GLY A 144 4.22 5.75 -9.30
CA GLY A 144 4.91 5.17 -10.45
C GLY A 144 6.43 5.15 -10.27
N LEU A 145 7.04 6.28 -9.89
CA LEU A 145 8.48 6.39 -9.66
C LEU A 145 8.96 5.47 -8.54
N VAL A 146 8.25 5.46 -7.40
CA VAL A 146 8.60 4.59 -6.25
C VAL A 146 8.55 3.12 -6.66
N ASN A 147 7.51 2.71 -7.41
CA ASN A 147 7.39 1.33 -7.87
C ASN A 147 8.55 0.94 -8.82
N GLU A 148 8.96 1.85 -9.70
CA GLU A 148 10.12 1.62 -10.59
C GLU A 148 11.43 1.45 -9.83
N GLU A 149 11.70 2.31 -8.84
CA GLU A 149 12.92 2.21 -8.02
C GLU A 149 12.94 0.93 -7.17
N LEU A 150 11.81 0.56 -6.56
CA LEU A 150 11.70 -0.69 -5.79
C LEU A 150 11.90 -1.92 -6.67
N ARG A 151 11.35 -1.92 -7.88
CA ARG A 151 11.58 -3.00 -8.86
C ARG A 151 13.03 -3.08 -9.29
N ALA A 152 13.67 -1.94 -9.54
CA ALA A 152 15.10 -1.91 -9.83
C ALA A 152 15.92 -2.48 -8.65
N MET A 153 15.48 -2.29 -7.41
CA MET A 153 16.09 -2.93 -6.24
C MET A 153 15.83 -4.45 -6.20
N ASP A 154 14.60 -4.90 -6.42
CA ASP A 154 14.25 -6.33 -6.44
C ASP A 154 14.94 -7.09 -7.55
N GLU A 155 15.05 -6.53 -8.76
CA GLU A 155 15.82 -7.10 -9.85
C GLU A 155 17.29 -7.29 -9.43
N LEU A 156 17.88 -6.30 -8.74
CA LEU A 156 19.25 -6.40 -8.24
C LEU A 156 19.43 -7.46 -7.15
N ILE A 157 18.41 -7.71 -6.33
CA ILE A 157 18.41 -8.74 -5.27
C ILE A 157 18.21 -10.14 -5.89
N ASN A 158 17.24 -10.29 -6.79
CA ASN A 158 16.83 -11.58 -7.36
C ASN A 158 17.77 -12.11 -8.46
N LEU A 159 18.72 -11.30 -8.94
CA LEU A 159 19.79 -11.74 -9.85
C LEU A 159 20.71 -12.83 -9.24
N ASP A 160 20.66 -13.07 -7.92
CA ASP A 160 21.44 -14.12 -7.24
C ASP A 160 20.70 -15.48 -7.07
N GLU A 161 19.37 -15.56 -7.26
CA GLU A 161 18.60 -16.80 -7.01
C GLU A 161 18.25 -17.59 -8.28
N ASN A 162 18.39 -17.00 -9.46
CA ASN A 162 17.78 -17.50 -10.69
C ASN A 162 18.54 -18.65 -11.43
N GLU A 163 19.38 -19.43 -10.74
CA GLU A 163 19.90 -20.70 -11.29
C GLU A 163 19.23 -21.96 -10.70
N ARG A 164 18.25 -21.85 -9.79
CA ARG A 164 17.54 -23.03 -9.25
C ARG A 164 16.07 -22.81 -8.92
N SER A 165 15.22 -22.68 -9.93
CA SER A 165 13.80 -23.02 -9.77
C SER A 165 13.22 -23.56 -11.07
N SER A 166 12.64 -24.76 -10.99
CA SER A 166 11.90 -25.40 -12.09
C SER A 166 10.48 -24.84 -12.10
N PRO A 167 9.82 -24.67 -13.26
CA PRO A 167 8.50 -24.05 -13.37
C PRO A 167 7.36 -25.04 -13.06
N LEU A 168 7.42 -25.69 -11.89
CA LEU A 168 6.40 -26.61 -11.39
C LEU A 168 6.28 -26.44 -9.87
N ASP A 169 5.85 -25.24 -9.43
CA ASP A 169 5.22 -25.07 -8.13
C ASP A 169 3.81 -24.53 -8.35
N SER A 170 2.87 -25.19 -7.69
CA SER A 170 1.46 -24.83 -7.61
C SER A 170 1.32 -23.35 -7.30
N ARG A 171 0.71 -22.58 -8.21
CA ARG A 171 0.28 -21.20 -7.95
C ARG A 171 -0.50 -21.18 -6.63
N PRO A 172 -0.09 -20.38 -5.64
CA PRO A 172 -0.99 -20.04 -4.53
C PRO A 172 -2.31 -19.56 -5.15
N SER A 173 -3.43 -20.02 -4.61
CA SER A 173 -4.75 -19.49 -4.97
C SER A 173 -4.70 -17.97 -4.84
N ASP A 174 -4.95 -17.25 -5.94
CA ASP A 174 -4.90 -15.78 -5.96
C ASP A 174 -5.91 -15.25 -4.92
N PRO A 175 -5.46 -14.63 -3.80
CA PRO A 175 -6.37 -14.15 -2.73
C PRO A 175 -7.42 -13.16 -3.27
N ASN A 176 -7.18 -12.59 -4.46
CA ASN A 176 -8.06 -11.66 -5.14
C ASN A 176 -9.34 -12.29 -5.71
N THR A 177 -9.31 -13.59 -6.04
CA THR A 177 -10.54 -14.30 -6.45
C THR A 177 -11.43 -14.57 -5.24
N ASP A 178 -10.83 -14.70 -4.05
CA ASP A 178 -11.55 -14.97 -2.79
C ASP A 178 -12.30 -13.75 -2.24
N LEU A 179 -11.89 -12.54 -2.64
CA LEU A 179 -12.51 -11.28 -2.20
C LEU A 179 -14.01 -11.20 -2.56
N LEU A 180 -14.39 -11.67 -3.75
CA LEU A 180 -15.74 -11.59 -4.32
C LEU A 180 -16.37 -12.94 -4.63
N LEU A 181 -15.56 -13.94 -5.01
CA LEU A 181 -16.01 -15.23 -5.55
C LEU A 181 -15.45 -16.44 -4.77
N GLY A 182 -15.04 -16.23 -3.52
CA GLY A 182 -14.40 -17.25 -2.68
C GLY A 182 -14.94 -18.66 -2.80
N ASP A 183 -13.99 -19.60 -2.87
CA ASP A 183 -14.18 -21.01 -3.23
C ASP A 183 -15.23 -21.68 -2.33
N ASP A 184 -16.13 -22.44 -2.96
CA ASP A 184 -17.19 -23.20 -2.29
C ASP A 184 -16.67 -24.37 -1.43
N ALA A 185 -15.34 -24.57 -1.41
CA ALA A 185 -14.69 -25.73 -0.83
C ALA A 185 -14.75 -25.82 0.71
N SER A 186 -15.01 -24.72 1.41
CA SER A 186 -15.32 -24.78 2.84
C SER A 186 -16.82 -24.60 3.06
N ASN A 187 -17.53 -25.71 3.28
CA ASN A 187 -18.87 -25.75 3.87
C ASN A 187 -18.84 -25.28 5.34
N SER A 188 -18.06 -24.23 5.69
CA SER A 188 -18.20 -23.58 6.98
C SER A 188 -19.55 -22.88 6.98
N SER A 189 -20.44 -23.34 7.83
CA SER A 189 -21.71 -22.67 8.05
C SER A 189 -21.46 -21.34 8.78
N VAL A 190 -22.33 -20.36 8.57
CA VAL A 190 -22.34 -19.11 9.34
C VAL A 190 -22.30 -19.38 10.85
N LEU A 191 -22.87 -20.51 11.29
CA LEU A 191 -22.88 -20.98 12.66
C LEU A 191 -21.48 -21.30 13.19
N ASP A 192 -20.57 -21.80 12.34
CA ASP A 192 -19.20 -22.15 12.73
C ASP A 192 -18.34 -20.91 12.99
N ALA A 193 -18.68 -19.79 12.34
CA ALA A 193 -18.06 -18.49 12.57
C ALA A 193 -18.68 -17.73 13.76
N TRP A 194 -19.85 -18.13 14.26
CA TRP A 194 -20.58 -17.38 15.29
C TRP A 194 -19.92 -17.52 16.67
N PRO A 195 -19.60 -16.42 17.35
CA PRO A 195 -18.95 -16.48 18.66
C PRO A 195 -19.95 -16.82 19.78
N GLY A 196 -19.45 -17.37 20.89
CA GLY A 196 -20.25 -17.59 22.09
C GLY A 196 -20.72 -16.29 22.75
N ALA A 197 -21.77 -16.34 23.57
CA ALA A 197 -22.43 -15.16 24.18
C ALA A 197 -21.47 -14.17 24.87
N ALA A 198 -20.54 -14.65 25.69
CA ALA A 198 -19.57 -13.78 26.38
C ALA A 198 -18.63 -13.07 25.40
N LEU A 199 -18.28 -13.75 24.31
CA LEU A 199 -17.40 -13.21 23.29
C LEU A 199 -18.13 -12.19 22.40
N VAL A 200 -19.43 -12.37 22.12
CA VAL A 200 -20.26 -11.36 21.43
C VAL A 200 -20.17 -10.00 22.14
N PHE A 201 -20.40 -9.96 23.45
CA PHE A 201 -20.30 -8.71 24.22
C PHE A 201 -18.89 -8.15 24.23
N LYS A 202 -17.86 -9.01 24.37
CA LYS A 202 -16.47 -8.55 24.39
C LYS A 202 -16.06 -7.91 23.06
N LEU A 203 -16.39 -8.55 21.94
CA LEU A 203 -16.10 -8.02 20.60
C LEU A 203 -16.89 -6.73 20.34
N TRP A 204 -18.15 -6.65 20.78
CA TRP A 204 -18.94 -5.43 20.68
C TRP A 204 -18.32 -4.26 21.44
N GLN A 205 -17.86 -4.47 22.68
CA GLN A 205 -17.18 -3.42 23.44
C GLN A 205 -15.89 -2.96 22.77
N ILE A 206 -15.06 -3.90 22.28
CA ILE A 206 -13.84 -3.57 21.53
C ILE A 206 -14.18 -2.73 20.28
N PHE A 207 -15.24 -3.08 19.56
CA PHE A 207 -15.72 -2.31 18.42
C PHE A 207 -16.14 -0.89 18.83
N LEU A 208 -16.92 -0.74 19.91
CA LEU A 208 -17.37 0.57 20.40
C LEU A 208 -16.20 1.47 20.82
N ASP A 209 -15.20 0.91 21.49
CA ASP A 209 -14.07 1.68 22.02
C ASP A 209 -13.06 2.04 20.91
N ARG A 210 -12.77 1.10 20.00
CA ARG A 210 -11.63 1.20 19.07
C ARG A 210 -12.01 1.52 17.62
N VAL A 211 -13.20 1.13 17.16
CA VAL A 211 -13.58 1.20 15.73
C VAL A 211 -14.71 2.20 15.47
N ASN A 212 -15.74 2.18 16.30
CA ASN A 212 -16.91 3.04 16.14
C ASN A 212 -16.56 4.53 16.11
N PRO A 213 -15.61 5.07 16.90
CA PRO A 213 -15.28 6.51 16.86
C PRO A 213 -14.73 7.00 15.51
N PHE A 214 -14.23 6.10 14.67
CA PHE A 214 -13.65 6.43 13.36
C PHE A 214 -14.64 6.23 12.21
N THR A 215 -15.57 5.28 12.39
CA THR A 215 -16.51 4.87 11.33
C THR A 215 -17.88 5.51 11.52
N LYS A 216 -18.45 5.47 12.74
CA LYS A 216 -19.79 6.00 13.07
C LYS A 216 -20.89 5.63 12.07
N VAL A 217 -20.76 4.45 11.45
CA VAL A 217 -21.75 3.93 10.48
C VAL A 217 -22.94 3.28 11.16
N ILE A 218 -22.85 2.97 12.45
CA ILE A 218 -23.90 2.35 13.27
C ILE A 218 -24.32 3.36 14.34
N HIS A 219 -25.63 3.44 14.56
CA HIS A 219 -26.18 4.13 15.72
C HIS A 219 -26.28 3.16 16.90
N VAL A 220 -25.42 3.36 17.90
CA VAL A 220 -25.19 2.41 19.00
C VAL A 220 -26.49 2.05 19.73
N HIS A 221 -27.29 3.05 20.12
CA HIS A 221 -28.49 2.82 20.94
C HIS A 221 -29.58 2.01 20.22
N SER A 222 -29.76 2.24 18.91
CA SER A 222 -30.75 1.46 18.15
C SER A 222 -30.27 0.04 17.83
N PHE A 223 -28.95 -0.17 17.80
CA PHE A 223 -28.38 -1.46 17.44
C PHE A 223 -28.11 -2.37 18.65
N GLN A 224 -27.89 -1.80 19.83
CA GLN A 224 -27.64 -2.52 21.08
C GLN A 224 -28.62 -3.68 21.36
N PRO A 225 -29.94 -3.56 21.16
CA PRO A 225 -30.88 -4.65 21.42
C PRO A 225 -30.59 -5.91 20.57
N HIS A 226 -30.16 -5.73 19.32
CA HIS A 226 -29.81 -6.82 18.43
C HIS A 226 -28.53 -7.55 18.88
N VAL A 227 -27.58 -6.84 19.49
CA VAL A 227 -26.38 -7.44 20.09
C VAL A 227 -26.75 -8.31 21.30
N VAL A 228 -27.72 -7.86 22.10
CA VAL A 228 -28.23 -8.65 23.23
C VAL A 228 -28.93 -9.91 22.73
N GLU A 229 -29.78 -9.80 21.70
CA GLU A 229 -30.45 -10.95 21.09
C GLU A 229 -29.45 -11.96 20.49
N ALA A 230 -28.37 -11.46 19.88
CA ALA A 230 -27.29 -12.25 19.31
C ALA A 230 -26.55 -13.17 20.30
N THR A 231 -26.66 -12.90 21.60
CA THR A 231 -26.06 -13.73 22.64
C THR A 231 -26.80 -15.05 22.83
N ASN A 232 -28.07 -15.13 22.42
CA ASN A 232 -28.86 -16.36 22.43
C ASN A 232 -28.57 -17.25 21.22
N GLY A 233 -27.64 -16.86 20.35
CA GLY A 233 -27.30 -17.54 19.11
C GLY A 233 -27.86 -16.82 17.88
N THR A 234 -27.86 -17.52 16.75
CA THR A 234 -28.32 -17.00 15.45
C THR A 234 -29.82 -17.23 15.20
N GLN A 235 -30.48 -18.04 16.03
CA GLN A 235 -31.89 -18.38 15.85
C GLN A 235 -32.77 -17.17 16.18
N GLY A 236 -33.48 -16.64 15.18
CA GLY A 236 -34.39 -15.51 15.32
C GLY A 236 -33.83 -14.16 14.85
N LEU A 237 -32.51 -14.06 14.64
CA LEU A 237 -31.90 -12.85 14.09
C LEU A 237 -32.18 -12.71 12.59
N PRO A 238 -32.54 -11.51 12.13
CA PRO A 238 -32.56 -11.20 10.70
C PRO A 238 -31.19 -11.38 10.05
N GLU A 239 -31.14 -11.94 8.85
CA GLU A 239 -29.90 -12.24 8.11
C GLU A 239 -29.05 -10.98 7.85
N ASN A 240 -29.67 -9.83 7.59
CA ASN A 240 -28.99 -8.54 7.43
C ASN A 240 -28.28 -8.08 8.71
N ILE A 241 -28.90 -8.29 9.88
CA ILE A 241 -28.32 -7.98 11.18
C ILE A 241 -27.16 -8.93 11.48
N MET A 242 -27.30 -10.22 11.13
CA MET A 242 -26.20 -11.19 11.24
C MET A 242 -24.98 -10.77 10.41
N ALA A 243 -25.20 -10.30 9.17
CA ALA A 243 -24.13 -9.79 8.32
C ALA A 243 -23.38 -8.61 8.97
N LEU A 244 -24.14 -7.65 9.52
CA LEU A 244 -23.57 -6.50 10.21
C LEU A 244 -22.81 -6.89 11.48
N LEU A 245 -23.33 -7.82 12.28
CA LEU A 245 -22.66 -8.34 13.47
C LEU A 245 -21.34 -9.04 13.13
N LEU A 246 -21.30 -9.86 12.08
CA LEU A 246 -20.05 -10.48 11.64
C LEU A 246 -19.02 -9.44 11.18
N SER A 247 -19.45 -8.37 10.48
CA SER A 247 -18.55 -7.27 10.11
C SER A 247 -18.04 -6.50 11.33
N ILE A 248 -18.88 -6.28 12.35
CA ILE A 248 -18.49 -5.70 13.64
C ILE A 248 -17.45 -6.58 14.33
N PHE A 249 -17.68 -7.90 14.40
CA PHE A 249 -16.75 -8.85 15.00
C PHE A 249 -15.42 -8.89 14.23
N LEU A 250 -15.45 -8.93 12.90
CA LEU A 250 -14.26 -8.87 12.07
C LEU A 250 -13.45 -7.61 12.35
N MET A 251 -14.10 -6.45 12.40
CA MET A 251 -13.42 -5.18 12.70
C MET A 251 -12.87 -5.13 14.12
N ALA A 252 -13.56 -5.72 15.09
CA ALA A 252 -13.02 -5.86 16.45
C ALA A 252 -11.73 -6.69 16.46
N VAL A 253 -11.69 -7.81 15.72
CA VAL A 253 -10.46 -8.62 15.57
C VAL A 253 -9.35 -7.85 14.86
N VAL A 254 -9.67 -7.06 13.82
CA VAL A 254 -8.69 -6.21 13.13
C VAL A 254 -8.06 -5.20 14.09
N ALA A 255 -8.86 -4.63 14.99
CA ALA A 255 -8.44 -3.67 16.02
C ALA A 255 -7.72 -4.29 17.24
N MET A 256 -7.59 -5.62 17.30
CA MET A 256 -6.88 -6.32 18.37
C MET A 256 -5.44 -6.65 17.96
N SER A 257 -4.55 -6.71 18.94
CA SER A 257 -3.21 -7.28 18.75
C SER A 257 -3.27 -8.81 18.64
N GLU A 258 -2.19 -9.42 18.13
CA GLU A 258 -2.11 -10.88 18.04
C GLU A 258 -2.21 -11.55 19.42
N GLU A 259 -1.58 -10.94 20.44
CA GLU A 259 -1.65 -11.41 21.83
C GLU A 259 -3.07 -11.34 22.40
N GLU A 260 -3.79 -10.24 22.16
CA GLU A 260 -5.18 -10.09 22.58
C GLU A 260 -6.10 -11.11 21.91
N CYS A 261 -5.85 -11.43 20.63
CA CYS A 261 -6.58 -12.46 19.90
C CYS A 261 -6.34 -13.85 20.51
N LEU A 262 -5.09 -14.21 20.76
CA LEU A 262 -4.75 -15.48 21.41
C LEU A 262 -5.36 -15.60 22.81
N ASN A 263 -5.39 -14.51 23.57
CA ASN A 263 -5.95 -14.50 24.91
C ASN A 263 -7.48 -14.58 24.93
N THR A 264 -8.15 -13.85 24.04
CA THR A 264 -9.62 -13.69 24.03
C THR A 264 -10.33 -14.76 23.20
N LEU A 265 -9.81 -15.03 21.99
CA LEU A 265 -10.43 -15.92 20.99
C LEU A 265 -9.83 -17.34 21.02
N LYS A 266 -8.67 -17.52 21.66
CA LYS A 266 -7.88 -18.77 21.62
C LYS A 266 -7.51 -19.20 20.18
N LYS A 267 -7.43 -18.23 19.27
CA LYS A 267 -7.09 -18.40 17.84
C LYS A 267 -6.12 -17.29 17.44
N THR A 268 -5.32 -17.53 16.40
CA THR A 268 -4.50 -16.46 15.80
C THR A 268 -5.38 -15.43 15.11
N LYS A 269 -4.84 -14.23 14.90
CA LYS A 269 -5.58 -13.12 14.28
C LYS A 269 -6.03 -13.49 12.86
N GLU A 270 -5.16 -14.13 12.09
CA GLU A 270 -5.37 -14.55 10.70
C GLU A 270 -6.52 -15.56 10.59
N VAL A 271 -6.53 -16.57 11.48
CA VAL A 271 -7.59 -17.59 11.49
C VAL A 271 -8.94 -16.98 11.88
N ALA A 272 -8.97 -16.09 12.87
CA ALA A 272 -10.19 -15.42 13.29
C ALA A 272 -10.73 -14.51 12.16
N VAL A 273 -9.85 -13.73 11.54
CA VAL A 273 -10.16 -12.89 10.38
C VAL A 273 -10.73 -13.72 9.23
N ALA A 274 -10.08 -14.82 8.86
CA ALA A 274 -10.52 -15.67 7.76
C ALA A 274 -11.90 -16.29 8.06
N SER A 275 -12.12 -16.74 9.30
CA SER A 275 -13.40 -17.29 9.76
C SER A 275 -14.55 -16.28 9.66
N PHE A 276 -14.38 -15.06 10.20
CA PHE A 276 -15.42 -14.03 10.12
C PHE A 276 -15.63 -13.54 8.68
N SER A 277 -14.56 -13.37 7.91
CA SER A 277 -14.63 -12.94 6.50
C SER A 277 -15.39 -13.96 5.64
N SER A 278 -15.14 -15.26 5.84
CA SER A 278 -15.89 -16.33 5.17
C SER A 278 -17.38 -16.29 5.53
N GLY A 279 -17.71 -16.11 6.82
CA GLY A 279 -19.10 -15.96 7.27
C GLY A 279 -19.81 -14.76 6.63
N ILE A 280 -19.15 -13.60 6.54
CA ILE A 280 -19.70 -12.41 5.86
C ILE A 280 -19.96 -12.72 4.39
N ARG A 281 -18.98 -13.29 3.66
CA ARG A 281 -19.14 -13.64 2.25
C ARG A 281 -20.29 -14.62 2.02
N GLN A 282 -20.46 -15.60 2.90
CA GLN A 282 -21.56 -16.56 2.81
C GLN A 282 -22.92 -15.89 2.96
N ILE A 283 -23.12 -15.06 4.00
CA ILE A 283 -24.39 -14.34 4.20
C ILE A 283 -24.65 -13.36 3.04
N MET A 284 -23.63 -12.63 2.59
CA MET A 284 -23.78 -11.66 1.50
C MET A 284 -24.23 -12.33 0.19
N ARG A 285 -23.72 -13.55 -0.09
CA ARG A 285 -24.17 -14.38 -1.22
C ARG A 285 -25.64 -14.78 -1.08
N GLN A 286 -26.05 -15.25 0.10
CA GLN A 286 -27.44 -15.64 0.38
C GLN A 286 -28.41 -14.46 0.21
N LEU A 287 -28.02 -13.28 0.71
CA LEU A 287 -28.80 -12.05 0.63
C LEU A 287 -28.83 -11.41 -0.76
N ASN A 288 -28.05 -11.91 -1.73
CA ASN A 288 -27.88 -11.28 -3.04
C ASN A 288 -27.55 -9.78 -2.92
N PHE A 289 -26.51 -9.44 -2.15
CA PHE A 289 -26.21 -8.05 -1.73
C PHE A 289 -26.17 -7.01 -2.86
N MET A 290 -25.84 -7.41 -4.10
CA MET A 290 -25.86 -6.51 -5.27
C MET A 290 -27.28 -6.02 -5.64
N ARG A 291 -28.32 -6.77 -5.26
CA ARG A 291 -29.73 -6.47 -5.55
C ARG A 291 -30.45 -5.80 -4.40
N THR A 292 -29.97 -5.96 -3.16
CA THR A 292 -30.64 -5.41 -1.99
C THR A 292 -30.58 -3.88 -1.97
N ASN A 293 -31.53 -3.28 -1.24
CA ASN A 293 -31.60 -1.83 -1.00
C ASN A 293 -31.65 -1.56 0.51
N ASP A 294 -30.99 -2.41 1.30
CA ASP A 294 -30.99 -2.35 2.77
C ASP A 294 -29.75 -1.61 3.28
N LEU A 295 -29.97 -0.57 4.09
CA LEU A 295 -28.90 0.23 4.69
C LEU A 295 -28.02 -0.61 5.64
N VAL A 296 -28.58 -1.61 6.30
CA VAL A 296 -27.84 -2.49 7.24
C VAL A 296 -26.79 -3.31 6.48
N ILE A 297 -27.15 -3.83 5.31
CA ILE A 297 -26.22 -4.55 4.44
C ILE A 297 -25.12 -3.61 3.95
N LEU A 298 -25.48 -2.36 3.61
CA LEU A 298 -24.50 -1.37 3.17
C LEU A 298 -23.53 -0.96 4.30
N GLN A 299 -24.02 -0.83 5.53
CA GLN A 299 -23.18 -0.62 6.73
C GLN A 299 -22.21 -1.80 6.94
N SER A 300 -22.70 -3.03 6.77
CA SER A 300 -21.88 -4.25 6.87
C SER A 300 -20.79 -4.30 5.80
N LEU A 301 -21.12 -3.95 4.54
CA LEU A 301 -20.16 -3.83 3.45
C LEU A 301 -19.13 -2.72 3.69
N CYS A 302 -19.55 -1.57 4.24
CA CYS A 302 -18.65 -0.48 4.58
C CYS A 302 -17.61 -0.91 5.63
N LEU A 303 -18.04 -1.60 6.70
CA LEU A 303 -17.11 -2.16 7.70
C LEU A 303 -16.23 -3.27 7.11
N TYR A 304 -16.78 -4.11 6.22
CA TYR A 304 -16.00 -5.13 5.54
C TYR A 304 -14.88 -4.52 4.69
N LEU A 305 -15.15 -3.42 3.96
CA LEU A 305 -14.13 -2.67 3.21
C LEU A 305 -12.98 -2.17 4.09
N TYR A 306 -13.27 -1.64 5.28
CA TYR A 306 -12.21 -1.25 6.24
C TYR A 306 -11.29 -2.41 6.62
N SER A 307 -11.87 -3.62 6.71
CA SER A 307 -11.10 -4.80 7.10
C SER A 307 -10.14 -5.27 6.00
N LEU A 308 -10.35 -4.93 4.73
CA LEU A 308 -9.61 -5.53 3.60
C LEU A 308 -8.13 -5.14 3.54
N GLN A 309 -7.75 -4.06 4.22
CA GLN A 309 -6.38 -3.55 4.14
C GLN A 309 -5.35 -4.59 4.55
N ASP A 310 -4.23 -4.62 3.81
CA ASP A 310 -3.06 -5.49 4.01
C ASP A 310 -3.33 -7.00 3.80
N ARG A 311 -4.55 -7.37 3.38
CA ARG A 311 -4.95 -8.77 3.18
C ARG A 311 -5.35 -9.09 1.75
N TYR A 312 -5.71 -8.07 0.99
CA TYR A 312 -6.13 -8.18 -0.40
C TYR A 312 -5.41 -7.15 -1.25
N ASP A 313 -5.27 -7.45 -2.53
CA ASP A 313 -4.73 -6.51 -3.50
C ASP A 313 -5.47 -5.17 -3.45
N ARG A 314 -4.69 -4.08 -3.53
CA ARG A 314 -5.17 -2.70 -3.48
C ARG A 314 -6.15 -2.40 -4.62
N HIS A 315 -5.85 -2.89 -5.83
CA HIS A 315 -6.70 -2.66 -7.00
C HIS A 315 -8.02 -3.42 -6.86
N SER A 316 -7.97 -4.66 -6.37
CA SER A 316 -9.15 -5.49 -6.08
C SER A 316 -10.06 -4.84 -5.04
N SER A 317 -9.47 -4.30 -3.97
CA SER A 317 -10.20 -3.54 -2.93
C SER A 317 -10.84 -2.26 -3.49
N TRP A 318 -10.14 -1.54 -4.38
CA TRP A 318 -10.68 -0.36 -5.06
C TRP A 318 -11.85 -0.71 -5.99
N VAL A 319 -11.73 -1.74 -6.82
CA VAL A 319 -12.81 -2.21 -7.71
C VAL A 319 -14.05 -2.63 -6.90
N PHE A 320 -13.84 -3.31 -5.77
CA PHE A 320 -14.93 -3.69 -4.89
C PHE A 320 -15.58 -2.48 -4.21
N SER A 321 -14.79 -1.50 -3.74
CA SER A 321 -15.30 -0.21 -3.27
C SER A 321 -16.20 0.47 -4.31
N GLY A 322 -15.77 0.51 -5.58
CA GLY A 322 -16.58 1.05 -6.67
C GLY A 322 -17.89 0.30 -6.91
N THR A 323 -17.96 -1.00 -6.58
CA THR A 323 -19.21 -1.77 -6.60
C THR A 323 -20.14 -1.34 -5.46
N VAL A 324 -19.60 -1.18 -4.25
CA VAL A 324 -20.36 -0.73 -3.07
C VAL A 324 -20.86 0.70 -3.25
N ILE A 325 -20.06 1.61 -3.83
CA ILE A 325 -20.49 2.97 -4.20
C ILE A 325 -21.68 2.92 -5.15
N ARG A 326 -21.65 2.07 -6.18
CA ARG A 326 -22.78 1.92 -7.12
C ARG A 326 -24.05 1.39 -6.44
N ILE A 327 -23.92 0.48 -5.46
CA ILE A 327 -25.04 0.03 -4.63
C ILE A 327 -25.61 1.21 -3.82
N ALA A 328 -24.74 1.99 -3.16
CA ALA A 328 -25.13 3.18 -2.41
C ALA A 328 -25.83 4.23 -3.29
N GLN A 329 -25.35 4.44 -4.52
CA GLN A 329 -25.98 5.32 -5.50
C GLN A 329 -27.36 4.83 -5.91
N LYS A 330 -27.50 3.53 -6.20
CA LYS A 330 -28.80 2.89 -6.51
C LYS A 330 -29.80 3.07 -5.37
N MET A 331 -29.34 3.10 -4.12
CA MET A 331 -30.15 3.37 -2.92
C MET A 331 -30.43 4.88 -2.68
N GLY A 332 -29.80 5.77 -3.44
CA GLY A 332 -29.98 7.22 -3.35
C GLY A 332 -29.13 7.92 -2.30
N LEU A 333 -28.08 7.29 -1.74
CA LEU A 333 -27.27 7.89 -0.66
C LEU A 333 -26.42 9.10 -1.09
N HIS A 334 -26.16 9.22 -2.39
CA HIS A 334 -25.51 10.40 -2.99
C HIS A 334 -26.41 11.65 -2.98
N ARG A 335 -27.71 11.48 -2.66
CA ARG A 335 -28.66 12.56 -2.47
C ARG A 335 -28.94 12.80 -0.99
N ASP A 336 -29.03 14.05 -0.58
CA ASP A 336 -29.34 14.39 0.80
C ASP A 336 -30.75 13.92 1.16
N GLY A 337 -30.86 13.22 2.31
CA GLY A 337 -32.13 12.65 2.75
C GLY A 337 -33.24 13.69 2.97
N ASP A 338 -32.87 14.95 3.26
CA ASP A 338 -33.85 16.00 3.49
C ASP A 338 -34.51 16.45 2.18
N VAL A 339 -33.76 16.43 1.07
CA VAL A 339 -34.31 16.66 -0.28
C VAL A 339 -35.25 15.52 -0.69
N LEU A 340 -34.95 14.31 -0.23
CA LEU A 340 -35.79 13.12 -0.45
C LEU A 340 -36.99 13.02 0.51
N GLY A 341 -37.12 13.94 1.48
CA GLY A 341 -38.20 13.92 2.47
C GLY A 341 -38.12 12.79 3.49
N LEU A 342 -36.92 12.28 3.77
CA LEU A 342 -36.68 11.24 4.76
C LEU A 342 -36.73 11.80 6.19
N LYS A 343 -36.92 10.91 7.17
CA LYS A 343 -36.86 11.30 8.58
C LYS A 343 -35.43 11.72 8.96
N PRO A 344 -35.26 12.67 9.89
CA PRO A 344 -33.95 13.15 10.32
C PRO A 344 -32.95 12.04 10.70
N PHE A 345 -33.42 11.02 11.43
CA PHE A 345 -32.61 9.86 11.78
C PHE A 345 -32.06 9.14 10.53
N GLU A 346 -32.92 8.89 9.55
CA GLU A 346 -32.54 8.18 8.34
C GLU A 346 -31.61 9.03 7.46
N SER A 347 -31.89 10.33 7.34
CA SER A 347 -31.01 11.28 6.65
C SER A 347 -29.60 11.27 7.24
N GLU A 348 -29.48 11.36 8.56
CA GLU A 348 -28.18 11.39 9.25
C GLU A 348 -27.43 10.05 9.10
N MET A 349 -28.10 8.91 9.25
CA MET A 349 -27.48 7.60 9.05
C MET A 349 -27.01 7.39 7.61
N ARG A 350 -27.78 7.85 6.61
CA ARG A 350 -27.38 7.81 5.20
C ARG A 350 -26.18 8.70 4.92
N ARG A 351 -26.13 9.93 5.47
CA ARG A 351 -24.96 10.81 5.37
C ARG A 351 -23.70 10.15 5.93
N ARG A 352 -23.80 9.59 7.15
CA ARG A 352 -22.68 8.89 7.81
C ARG A 352 -22.12 7.77 6.95
N VAL A 353 -22.98 6.90 6.41
CA VAL A 353 -22.54 5.78 5.54
C VAL A 353 -21.96 6.30 4.22
N TRP A 354 -22.62 7.25 3.56
CA TRP A 354 -22.15 7.80 2.28
C TRP A 354 -20.74 8.38 2.39
N TRP A 355 -20.52 9.25 3.38
CA TRP A 355 -19.23 9.90 3.57
C TRP A 355 -18.11 8.92 3.93
N GLN A 356 -18.43 7.84 4.65
CA GLN A 356 -17.47 6.78 4.93
C GLN A 356 -17.07 6.02 3.66
N LEU A 357 -18.03 5.71 2.79
CA LEU A 357 -17.74 5.08 1.49
C LEU A 357 -16.94 6.00 0.57
N VAL A 358 -17.27 7.30 0.52
CA VAL A 358 -16.51 8.31 -0.23
C VAL A 358 -15.06 8.39 0.24
N SER A 359 -14.83 8.40 1.56
CA SER A 359 -13.47 8.40 2.12
C SER A 359 -12.71 7.10 1.86
N LEU A 360 -13.39 5.95 1.87
CA LEU A 360 -12.79 4.66 1.51
C LEU A 360 -12.37 4.63 0.04
N ASP A 361 -13.24 5.06 -0.86
CA ASP A 361 -12.97 5.03 -2.30
C ASP A 361 -11.81 5.96 -2.68
N ALA A 362 -11.81 7.19 -2.17
CA ALA A 362 -10.73 8.15 -2.39
C ALA A 362 -9.38 7.62 -1.92
N LYS A 363 -9.36 6.93 -0.78
CA LYS A 363 -8.15 6.31 -0.25
C LYS A 363 -7.69 5.12 -1.10
N PHE A 364 -8.58 4.19 -1.43
CA PHE A 364 -8.22 3.03 -2.25
C PHE A 364 -7.76 3.43 -3.66
N ALA A 365 -8.35 4.48 -4.24
CA ALA A 365 -7.89 5.07 -5.48
C ALA A 365 -6.44 5.57 -5.33
N LEU A 366 -6.18 6.40 -4.32
CA LEU A 366 -4.85 6.96 -4.05
C LEU A 366 -3.79 5.86 -3.87
N PHE A 367 -4.07 4.84 -3.07
CA PHE A 367 -3.14 3.75 -2.79
C PHE A 367 -2.94 2.81 -3.99
N SER A 368 -3.93 2.73 -4.88
CA SER A 368 -3.83 1.99 -6.15
C SER A 368 -3.11 2.78 -7.25
N GLY A 369 -2.54 3.94 -6.93
CA GLY A 369 -1.82 4.77 -7.89
C GLY A 369 -2.71 5.61 -8.80
N PHE A 370 -3.95 5.86 -8.38
CA PHE A 370 -4.83 6.81 -9.04
C PHE A 370 -4.75 8.19 -8.38
N GLY A 371 -4.64 9.25 -9.17
CA GLY A 371 -4.56 10.64 -8.69
C GLY A 371 -5.91 11.24 -8.27
N HIS A 372 -7.02 10.52 -8.49
CA HIS A 372 -8.36 10.93 -8.07
C HIS A 372 -9.33 9.75 -7.98
N SER A 373 -10.41 9.96 -7.24
CA SER A 373 -11.53 9.01 -7.13
C SER A 373 -12.54 9.20 -8.26
N LEU A 374 -13.14 8.11 -8.74
CA LEU A 374 -14.16 8.12 -9.80
C LEU A 374 -15.58 8.27 -9.23
N LEU A 375 -15.74 9.19 -8.28
CA LEU A 375 -17.01 9.46 -7.63
C LEU A 375 -17.99 10.19 -8.55
N PRO A 376 -19.30 10.16 -8.23
CA PRO A 376 -20.32 10.88 -9.00
C PRO A 376 -20.05 12.38 -8.90
N ARG A 377 -20.16 13.12 -10.02
CA ARG A 377 -19.82 14.55 -10.05
C ARG A 377 -20.87 15.45 -9.39
N ASP A 378 -22.15 15.07 -9.46
CA ASP A 378 -23.28 15.93 -9.05
C ASP A 378 -24.04 15.37 -7.83
N TRP A 379 -23.32 15.04 -6.76
CA TRP A 379 -23.91 14.62 -5.48
C TRP A 379 -24.13 15.80 -4.54
N ASP A 380 -25.18 15.75 -3.71
CA ASP A 380 -25.60 16.86 -2.84
C ASP A 380 -25.73 16.45 -1.36
N ALA A 381 -25.37 15.21 -1.01
CA ALA A 381 -25.41 14.73 0.36
C ALA A 381 -24.52 15.61 1.28
N ARG A 382 -25.13 16.16 2.33
CA ARG A 382 -24.41 17.05 3.26
C ARG A 382 -23.45 16.26 4.15
N GLU A 383 -22.44 16.94 4.68
CA GLU A 383 -21.56 16.38 5.70
C GLU A 383 -22.37 15.92 6.93
N PRO A 384 -21.96 14.84 7.63
CA PRO A 384 -22.62 14.41 8.85
C PRO A 384 -22.57 15.48 9.94
N SER A 385 -23.57 15.47 10.81
CA SER A 385 -23.70 16.48 11.87
C SER A 385 -22.77 16.14 13.05
N ASN A 386 -22.34 17.15 13.81
CA ASN A 386 -21.58 17.03 15.06
C ASN A 386 -22.49 16.58 16.21
N LEU A 387 -23.04 15.37 16.11
CA LEU A 387 -24.00 14.81 17.06
C LEU A 387 -23.51 13.48 17.63
N ASN A 388 -23.64 13.29 18.94
CA ASN A 388 -23.43 11.97 19.52
C ASN A 388 -24.63 11.08 19.22
N ASP A 389 -24.43 9.77 19.31
CA ASP A 389 -25.53 8.83 19.13
C ASP A 389 -26.59 8.98 20.24
N ALA A 390 -26.24 9.51 21.41
CA ALA A 390 -27.22 9.80 22.46
C ALA A 390 -28.17 10.96 22.09
N ASP A 391 -27.78 11.81 21.15
CA ASP A 391 -28.52 13.01 20.73
C ASP A 391 -29.43 12.73 19.51
N ILE A 392 -29.39 11.51 18.97
CA ILE A 392 -30.09 11.09 17.75
C ILE A 392 -31.18 10.07 18.10
N PHE A 393 -32.42 10.33 17.70
CA PHE A 393 -33.56 9.47 18.03
C PHE A 393 -34.28 8.96 16.77
N PRO A 394 -34.52 7.64 16.61
CA PRO A 394 -35.24 7.09 15.46
C PRO A 394 -36.65 7.66 15.25
N ALA A 395 -37.30 8.09 16.34
CA ALA A 395 -38.64 8.65 16.32
C ALA A 395 -38.67 10.19 16.08
N ALA A 396 -37.51 10.84 15.97
CA ALA A 396 -37.45 12.29 15.79
C ALA A 396 -38.11 12.70 14.46
N THR A 397 -38.97 13.72 14.52
CA THR A 397 -39.64 14.31 13.36
C THR A 397 -38.98 15.60 12.88
N GLN A 398 -38.20 16.25 13.74
CA GLN A 398 -37.44 17.45 13.42
C GLN A 398 -35.93 17.18 13.52
N PRO A 399 -35.10 17.81 12.68
CA PRO A 399 -33.65 17.68 12.77
C PRO A 399 -33.12 18.20 14.12
N THR A 400 -32.26 17.41 14.76
CA THR A 400 -31.50 17.88 15.92
C THR A 400 -30.49 18.94 15.45
N PRO A 401 -30.42 20.11 16.10
CA PRO A 401 -29.44 21.14 15.75
C PRO A 401 -28.01 20.65 16.02
N ASP A 402 -27.05 21.17 15.26
CA ASP A 402 -25.65 20.81 15.41
C ASP A 402 -25.15 21.19 16.82
N ARG A 403 -24.32 20.34 17.44
CA ARG A 403 -23.81 20.61 18.79
C ARG A 403 -22.67 21.62 18.75
N ASP A 404 -22.75 22.63 19.61
CA ASP A 404 -21.64 23.52 19.93
C ASP A 404 -20.78 22.85 21.02
N GLY A 405 -19.64 22.26 20.63
CA GLY A 405 -18.68 21.64 21.55
C GLY A 405 -18.20 20.25 21.14
N PRO A 406 -17.45 19.57 22.04
CA PRO A 406 -16.87 18.26 21.76
C PRO A 406 -17.93 17.18 21.59
N SER A 407 -17.71 16.30 20.61
CA SER A 407 -18.54 15.14 20.31
C SER A 407 -17.68 13.95 19.88
N GLU A 408 -18.29 12.76 19.93
CA GLU A 408 -17.70 11.52 19.44
C GLU A 408 -17.50 11.48 17.91
N MET A 409 -18.04 12.46 17.16
CA MET A 409 -17.91 12.56 15.70
C MET A 409 -16.61 13.24 15.26
N ILE A 410 -15.80 13.77 16.18
CA ILE A 410 -14.66 14.65 15.87
C ILE A 410 -13.72 14.09 14.80
N LEU A 411 -13.33 12.81 14.89
CA LEU A 411 -12.43 12.20 13.91
C LEU A 411 -13.10 11.98 12.55
N CYS A 412 -14.37 11.59 12.54
CA CYS A 412 -15.14 11.48 11.31
C CYS A 412 -15.21 12.85 10.60
N LEU A 413 -15.53 13.93 11.33
CA LEU A 413 -15.62 15.28 10.77
C LEU A 413 -14.30 15.75 10.16
N VAL A 414 -13.18 15.58 10.89
CA VAL A 414 -11.84 15.91 10.37
C VAL A 414 -11.55 15.14 9.09
N ARG A 415 -11.82 13.83 9.09
CA ARG A 415 -11.58 12.97 7.92
C ARG A 415 -12.47 13.34 6.73
N HIS A 416 -13.73 13.71 6.96
CA HIS A 416 -14.64 14.15 5.91
C HIS A 416 -14.19 15.48 5.29
N LYS A 417 -13.66 16.42 6.08
CA LYS A 417 -13.04 17.65 5.54
C LYS A 417 -11.83 17.37 4.65
N ILE A 418 -10.95 16.47 5.09
CA ILE A 418 -9.78 16.05 4.30
C ILE A 418 -10.24 15.36 3.01
N THR A 419 -11.19 14.44 3.12
CA THR A 419 -11.72 13.70 1.97
C THR A 419 -12.39 14.64 0.97
N LYS A 420 -13.20 15.59 1.45
CA LYS A 420 -13.84 16.60 0.62
C LYS A 420 -12.80 17.42 -0.14
N PHE A 421 -11.76 17.86 0.55
CA PHE A 421 -10.64 18.55 -0.09
C PHE A 421 -10.00 17.70 -1.19
N LEU A 422 -9.64 16.44 -0.91
CA LEU A 422 -9.04 15.53 -1.89
C LEU A 422 -9.94 15.28 -3.12
N VAL A 423 -11.26 15.19 -2.92
CA VAL A 423 -12.22 14.98 -4.01
C VAL A 423 -12.43 16.27 -4.84
N ASP A 424 -12.50 17.43 -4.18
CA ASP A 424 -12.73 18.73 -4.83
C ASP A 424 -11.46 19.27 -5.54
N THR A 425 -10.27 18.76 -5.18
CA THR A 425 -8.99 19.12 -5.82
C THR A 425 -8.32 17.91 -6.50
N PRO A 426 -8.89 17.37 -7.60
CA PRO A 426 -8.30 16.23 -8.29
C PRO A 426 -6.92 16.59 -8.87
N GLY A 427 -5.95 15.68 -8.73
CA GLY A 427 -4.60 15.87 -9.28
C GLY A 427 -3.69 16.80 -8.45
N LEU A 428 -4.11 17.20 -7.25
CA LEU A 428 -3.24 17.84 -6.27
C LEU A 428 -2.26 16.80 -5.70
N GLU A 429 -1.14 16.61 -6.40
CA GLU A 429 0.01 15.88 -5.89
C GLU A 429 1.04 16.89 -5.40
N PRO A 430 1.34 16.96 -4.09
CA PRO A 430 2.33 17.89 -3.54
C PRO A 430 3.68 17.83 -4.25
N VAL A 431 4.12 16.63 -4.67
CA VAL A 431 5.37 16.47 -5.42
C VAL A 431 5.22 16.82 -6.89
N LYS A 432 4.03 16.70 -7.50
CA LYS A 432 3.77 17.26 -8.82
C LYS A 432 3.83 18.79 -8.79
N MET A 433 3.27 19.43 -7.76
CA MET A 433 3.45 20.87 -7.55
C MET A 433 4.94 21.23 -7.40
N MET A 434 5.73 20.44 -6.65
CA MET A 434 7.16 20.70 -6.48
C MET A 434 8.01 20.38 -7.73
N SER A 435 7.63 19.38 -8.53
CA SER A 435 8.28 19.00 -9.79
C SER A 435 7.96 20.00 -10.93
N GLU A 436 6.70 20.43 -11.04
CA GLU A 436 6.28 21.50 -11.96
C GLU A 436 6.91 22.87 -11.64
N LEU A 437 7.42 23.04 -10.41
CA LEU A 437 8.21 24.20 -10.00
C LEU A 437 9.67 24.10 -10.46
N ASN A 438 10.22 22.89 -10.57
CA ASN A 438 11.60 22.63 -11.00
C ASN A 438 11.79 22.62 -12.53
N GLU A 439 10.78 22.20 -13.29
CA GLU A 439 10.87 22.20 -14.75
C GLU A 439 10.72 23.62 -15.31
N SER A 440 11.86 24.28 -15.53
CA SER A 440 11.98 25.42 -16.45
C SER A 440 11.85 25.03 -17.93
N SER A 441 11.27 23.87 -18.24
CA SER A 441 11.24 23.25 -19.56
C SER A 441 9.81 22.99 -20.05
N GLY A 442 9.17 24.04 -20.57
CA GLY A 442 8.34 23.94 -21.77
C GLY A 442 7.05 23.09 -21.78
N ALA A 443 6.61 22.49 -20.67
CA ALA A 443 5.30 21.83 -20.62
C ALA A 443 4.18 22.89 -20.52
N PRO A 444 3.18 22.89 -21.41
CA PRO A 444 2.08 23.84 -21.34
C PRO A 444 1.18 23.52 -20.13
N PRO A 445 0.65 24.55 -19.43
CA PRO A 445 -0.19 24.35 -18.25
C PRO A 445 -1.49 23.61 -18.58
N VAL A 446 -1.86 22.67 -17.70
CA VAL A 446 -2.87 21.62 -17.92
C VAL A 446 -4.33 22.07 -17.76
N ALA A 447 -4.61 23.35 -17.48
CA ALA A 447 -5.98 23.80 -17.29
C ALA A 447 -6.22 25.22 -17.78
N GLY A 448 -6.20 25.44 -19.11
CA GLY A 448 -6.79 26.63 -19.76
C GLY A 448 -6.41 27.99 -19.15
N GLY A 449 -5.28 28.05 -18.45
CA GLY A 449 -4.94 29.10 -17.50
C GLY A 449 -3.45 29.05 -17.20
N THR A 450 -2.89 30.17 -16.74
CA THR A 450 -1.46 30.27 -16.46
C THR A 450 -1.07 29.40 -15.26
N ARG A 451 0.19 28.95 -15.18
CA ARG A 451 0.73 28.20 -14.02
C ARG A 451 0.40 28.88 -12.68
N GLU A 452 0.42 30.21 -12.69
CA GLU A 452 0.06 31.07 -11.56
C GLU A 452 -1.41 30.93 -11.14
N GLN A 453 -2.34 30.76 -12.09
CA GLN A 453 -3.77 30.55 -11.80
C GLN A 453 -4.03 29.18 -11.16
N GLN A 454 -3.33 28.13 -11.60
CA GLN A 454 -3.41 26.80 -10.98
C GLN A 454 -2.82 26.81 -9.56
N MET A 455 -1.66 27.44 -9.36
CA MET A 455 -1.07 27.58 -8.03
C MET A 455 -1.97 28.39 -7.09
N SER A 456 -2.54 29.51 -7.57
CA SER A 456 -3.49 30.31 -6.80
C SER A 456 -4.74 29.51 -6.43
N TYR A 457 -5.25 28.68 -7.35
CA TYR A 457 -6.35 27.74 -7.06
C TYR A 457 -5.99 26.81 -5.90
N TYR A 458 -4.85 26.10 -5.96
CA TYR A 458 -4.46 25.17 -4.91
C TYR A 458 -4.24 25.84 -3.56
N LEU A 459 -3.52 26.98 -3.53
CA LEU A 459 -3.28 27.74 -2.29
C LEU A 459 -4.60 28.17 -1.64
N THR A 460 -5.56 28.65 -2.43
CA THR A 460 -6.88 29.03 -1.92
C THR A 460 -7.60 27.84 -1.29
N HIS A 461 -7.56 26.66 -1.92
CA HIS A 461 -8.20 25.45 -1.37
C HIS A 461 -7.50 24.98 -0.09
N PHE A 462 -6.18 25.06 -0.01
CA PHE A 462 -5.44 24.77 1.22
C PHE A 462 -5.76 25.75 2.35
N GLU A 463 -6.00 27.02 2.05
CA GLU A 463 -6.47 28.02 3.03
C GLU A 463 -7.87 27.70 3.55
N LEU A 464 -8.79 27.34 2.65
CA LEU A 464 -10.14 26.93 3.04
C LEU A 464 -10.14 25.67 3.92
N LEU A 465 -9.28 24.69 3.59
CA LEU A 465 -9.10 23.50 4.42
C LEU A 465 -8.54 23.86 5.80
N GLU A 466 -7.49 24.68 5.87
CA GLU A 466 -6.91 25.13 7.15
C GLU A 466 -7.94 25.84 8.01
N GLN A 467 -8.69 26.79 7.45
CA GLN A 467 -9.76 27.50 8.19
C GLN A 467 -10.81 26.53 8.73
N SER A 468 -11.20 25.53 7.92
CA SER A 468 -12.17 24.51 8.34
C SER A 468 -11.63 23.62 9.45
N LEU A 469 -10.37 23.18 9.36
CA LEU A 469 -9.74 22.35 10.39
C LEU A 469 -9.48 23.13 11.68
N GLN A 470 -9.06 24.39 11.59
CA GLN A 470 -8.87 25.26 12.75
C GLN A 470 -10.21 25.55 13.44
N HIS A 471 -11.28 25.79 12.69
CA HIS A 471 -12.62 25.93 13.25
C HIS A 471 -13.07 24.70 14.03
N ILE A 472 -12.76 23.49 13.53
CA ILE A 472 -13.03 22.23 14.24
C ILE A 472 -12.19 22.14 15.52
N LEU A 473 -10.91 22.50 15.44
CA LEU A 473 -10.00 22.46 16.59
C LEU A 473 -10.47 23.40 17.71
N ASP A 474 -10.89 24.62 17.37
CA ASP A 474 -11.25 25.65 18.34
C ASP A 474 -12.62 25.40 18.98
N ASN A 475 -13.60 24.91 18.20
CA ASN A 475 -15.00 24.84 18.65
C ASN A 475 -15.48 23.42 18.99
N ARG A 476 -14.85 22.39 18.44
CA ARG A 476 -15.33 20.99 18.51
C ARG A 476 -14.31 20.02 19.09
N CYS A 477 -13.06 20.43 19.30
CA CYS A 477 -12.03 19.55 19.85
C CYS A 477 -11.73 19.91 21.31
N ASN A 478 -11.71 18.91 22.19
CA ASN A 478 -11.21 19.06 23.56
C ASN A 478 -10.36 17.84 23.93
N PRO A 479 -9.04 17.98 24.12
CA PRO A 479 -8.14 16.86 24.46
C PRO A 479 -8.53 16.13 25.75
N HIS A 480 -9.24 16.79 26.67
CA HIS A 480 -9.69 16.19 27.93
C HIS A 480 -10.98 15.36 27.77
N ALA A 481 -11.66 15.45 26.62
CA ALA A 481 -12.91 14.73 26.38
C ALA A 481 -12.70 13.26 25.96
N GLY A 482 -11.47 12.85 25.67
CA GLY A 482 -11.12 11.46 25.39
C GLY A 482 -9.99 11.31 24.36
N GLN A 483 -9.49 10.08 24.20
CA GLN A 483 -8.35 9.79 23.31
C GLN A 483 -8.63 10.10 21.84
N VAL A 484 -9.89 9.99 21.42
CA VAL A 484 -10.35 10.34 20.07
C VAL A 484 -10.08 11.82 19.75
N HIS A 485 -10.23 12.71 20.74
CA HIS A 485 -9.94 14.14 20.57
C HIS A 485 -8.44 14.43 20.55
N VAL A 486 -7.65 13.75 21.37
CA VAL A 486 -6.18 13.84 21.33
C VAL A 486 -5.67 13.45 19.95
N MET A 487 -6.18 12.35 19.40
CA MET A 487 -5.83 11.89 18.07
C MET A 487 -6.27 12.87 16.97
N ALA A 488 -7.48 13.42 17.07
CA ALA A 488 -7.96 14.43 16.13
C ALA A 488 -7.07 15.69 16.13
N GLN A 489 -6.66 16.16 17.32
CA GLN A 489 -5.74 17.28 17.45
C GLN A 489 -4.37 16.98 16.83
N GLY A 490 -3.83 15.77 17.07
CA GLY A 490 -2.58 15.31 16.47
C GLY A 490 -2.65 15.29 14.94
N LEU A 491 -3.73 14.75 14.38
CA LEU A 491 -3.96 14.67 12.94
C LEU A 491 -4.08 16.07 12.30
N ILE A 492 -4.88 16.97 12.89
CA ILE A 492 -5.00 18.35 12.40
C ILE A 492 -3.63 19.04 12.43
N SER A 493 -2.91 18.93 13.54
CA SER A 493 -1.61 19.56 13.71
C SER A 493 -0.60 19.07 12.67
N ALA A 494 -0.58 17.77 12.39
CA ALA A 494 0.27 17.18 11.36
C ALA A 494 -0.05 17.73 9.97
N LEU A 495 -1.33 17.81 9.59
CA LEU A 495 -1.74 18.35 8.29
C LEU A 495 -1.38 19.83 8.12
N LEU A 496 -1.51 20.63 9.18
CA LEU A 496 -1.13 22.04 9.16
C LEU A 496 0.39 22.21 9.03
N VAL A 497 1.19 21.36 9.69
CA VAL A 497 2.65 21.34 9.53
C VAL A 497 3.04 20.94 8.11
N GLN A 498 2.46 19.87 7.58
CA GLN A 498 2.69 19.42 6.19
C GLN A 498 2.36 20.53 5.17
N LYS A 499 1.22 21.22 5.36
CA LYS A 499 0.85 22.38 4.55
C LYS A 499 1.92 23.48 4.61
N ARG A 500 2.40 23.85 5.81
CA ARG A 500 3.42 24.90 5.96
C ARG A 500 4.71 24.53 5.23
N HIS A 501 5.15 23.28 5.32
CA HIS A 501 6.31 22.81 4.59
C HIS A 501 6.10 22.90 3.07
N LEU A 502 4.93 22.48 2.58
CA LEU A 502 4.57 22.58 1.17
C LEU A 502 4.57 24.04 0.68
N ILE A 503 3.91 24.96 1.39
CA ILE A 503 3.85 26.38 1.02
C ILE A 503 5.22 27.04 1.10
N LYS A 504 6.03 26.72 2.12
CA LYS A 504 7.39 27.26 2.24
C LYS A 504 8.26 26.81 1.07
N SER A 505 8.17 25.54 0.68
CA SER A 505 8.85 25.02 -0.51
C SER A 505 8.42 25.76 -1.78
N ILE A 506 7.13 26.05 -1.92
CA ILE A 506 6.59 26.79 -3.09
C ILE A 506 7.05 28.26 -3.11
N SER A 507 7.09 28.91 -1.94
CA SER A 507 7.28 30.37 -1.84
C SER A 507 8.73 30.82 -1.84
N ASP A 508 9.65 30.01 -1.29
CA ASP A 508 11.02 30.45 -1.09
C ASP A 508 11.87 30.44 -2.38
N GLY A 509 11.43 29.74 -3.43
CA GLY A 509 12.25 29.51 -4.63
C GLY A 509 13.62 28.88 -4.29
N PRO A 510 14.51 28.68 -5.28
CA PRO A 510 15.88 28.29 -4.99
C PRO A 510 16.61 29.47 -4.34
N ARG A 511 16.74 29.47 -3.02
CA ARG A 511 17.55 30.47 -2.29
C ARG A 511 19.04 30.14 -2.49
N PRO A 512 19.88 31.10 -2.91
CA PRO A 512 21.32 30.86 -3.14
C PRO A 512 22.08 30.36 -1.91
N ASP A 513 21.58 30.70 -0.71
CA ASP A 513 22.25 30.46 0.57
C ASP A 513 21.59 29.36 1.41
N ALA A 514 20.56 28.68 0.89
CA ALA A 514 19.95 27.53 1.56
C ALA A 514 20.66 26.24 1.17
N VAL A 515 20.83 25.33 2.14
CA VAL A 515 21.44 23.99 1.94
C VAL A 515 20.62 23.13 0.96
N PHE A 516 19.35 23.44 0.80
CA PHE A 516 18.39 22.75 -0.06
C PHE A 516 18.07 23.64 -1.26
N GLN A 517 18.58 23.28 -2.44
CA GLN A 517 18.58 24.15 -3.63
C GLN A 517 17.69 23.62 -4.76
N SER A 518 17.34 22.33 -4.74
CA SER A 518 16.49 21.69 -5.74
C SER A 518 15.07 21.44 -5.19
N GLY A 519 14.05 21.43 -6.05
CA GLY A 519 12.72 20.97 -5.62
C GLY A 519 12.69 19.47 -5.30
N GLU A 520 13.73 18.69 -5.66
CA GLU A 520 13.92 17.31 -5.17
C GLU A 520 14.24 17.32 -3.66
N ASP A 521 15.12 18.23 -3.20
CA ASP A 521 15.43 18.39 -1.77
C ASP A 521 14.18 18.80 -0.97
N ASN A 522 13.36 19.68 -1.53
CA ASN A 522 12.10 20.09 -0.91
C ASN A 522 11.07 18.95 -0.86
N ALA A 523 10.95 18.17 -1.94
CA ALA A 523 10.09 17.00 -1.98
C ALA A 523 10.55 15.94 -0.98
N PHE A 524 11.86 15.75 -0.83
CA PHE A 524 12.45 14.89 0.18
C PHE A 524 12.13 15.36 1.60
N MET A 525 12.33 16.65 1.93
CA MET A 525 11.98 17.19 3.24
C MET A 525 10.48 17.07 3.57
N TRP A 526 9.63 17.26 2.56
CA TRP A 526 8.20 17.04 2.70
C TRP A 526 7.87 15.56 2.97
N ALA A 527 8.50 14.64 2.25
CA ALA A 527 8.36 13.19 2.47
C ALA A 527 8.87 12.76 3.87
N VAL A 528 10.00 13.30 4.33
CA VAL A 528 10.52 13.06 5.69
C VAL A 528 9.52 13.55 6.74
N SER A 529 9.00 14.78 6.58
CA SER A 529 7.97 15.30 7.48
C SER A 529 6.70 14.43 7.49
N MET A 530 6.27 13.92 6.32
CA MET A 530 5.16 12.95 6.27
C MET A 530 5.47 11.69 7.06
N LEU A 531 6.65 11.10 6.90
CA LEU A 531 7.06 9.89 7.60
C LEU A 531 7.19 10.10 9.12
N GLU A 532 7.76 11.22 9.56
CA GLU A 532 7.82 11.59 10.98
C GLU A 532 6.42 11.71 11.60
N HIS A 533 5.48 12.31 10.86
CA HIS A 533 4.08 12.40 11.30
C HIS A 533 3.39 11.04 11.34
N THR A 534 3.60 10.19 10.34
CA THR A 534 3.13 8.80 10.33
C THR A 534 3.66 8.05 11.55
N ALA A 535 4.96 8.14 11.84
CA ALA A 535 5.58 7.49 12.99
C ALA A 535 5.03 8.01 14.32
N PHE A 536 4.78 9.32 14.42
CA PHE A 536 4.12 9.91 15.60
C PHE A 536 2.70 9.37 15.79
N LEU A 537 1.91 9.30 14.72
CA LEU A 537 0.55 8.76 14.79
C LEU A 537 0.55 7.29 15.19
N TYR A 538 1.46 6.49 14.61
CA TYR A 538 1.66 5.09 14.99
C TYR A 538 1.96 4.94 16.48
N ALA A 539 2.99 5.65 16.98
CA ALA A 539 3.38 5.61 18.40
C ALA A 539 2.24 6.07 19.33
N SER A 540 1.48 7.09 18.95
CA SER A 540 0.33 7.56 19.75
C SER A 540 -0.87 6.60 19.73
N SER A 541 -0.92 5.70 18.73
CA SER A 541 -2.03 4.77 18.50
C SER A 541 -1.81 3.39 19.14
N GLU A 542 -0.57 3.08 19.50
CA GLU A 542 -0.17 1.79 20.09
C GLU A 542 -0.89 1.53 21.42
N ASP A 543 -0.88 2.50 22.34
CA ASP A 543 -1.47 2.37 23.68
C ASP A 543 -3.00 2.56 23.72
N THR A 544 -3.58 3.15 22.67
CA THR A 544 -5.02 3.52 22.63
C THR A 544 -5.89 2.47 21.95
N GLY A 545 -5.28 1.46 21.33
CA GLY A 545 -5.99 0.47 20.51
C GLY A 545 -6.45 1.01 19.15
N PHE A 546 -5.91 2.15 18.72
CA PHE A 546 -6.21 2.77 17.42
C PHE A 546 -5.16 2.43 16.35
N LEU A 547 -4.25 1.51 16.65
CA LEU A 547 -3.17 1.10 15.74
C LEU A 547 -3.70 0.69 14.36
N TRP A 548 -4.80 -0.06 14.34
CA TRP A 548 -5.46 -0.46 13.09
C TRP A 548 -5.81 0.73 12.19
N PHE A 549 -6.12 1.90 12.75
CA PHE A 549 -6.42 3.10 11.99
C PHE A 549 -5.14 3.78 11.48
N ALA A 550 -4.07 3.78 12.27
CA ALA A 550 -2.77 4.27 11.82
C ALA A 550 -2.24 3.41 10.66
N ASP A 551 -2.27 2.08 10.83
CA ASP A 551 -1.98 1.11 9.77
C ASP A 551 -2.87 1.39 8.57
N PHE A 552 -4.18 1.59 8.83
CA PHE A 552 -5.13 1.88 7.77
C PHE A 552 -4.66 3.08 6.93
N ASN A 553 -4.36 4.23 7.53
CA ASN A 553 -4.14 5.46 6.76
C ASN A 553 -2.70 5.68 6.27
N PHE A 554 -1.69 5.00 6.82
CA PHE A 554 -0.30 5.42 6.63
C PHE A 554 0.69 4.33 6.18
N GLN A 555 0.20 3.15 5.74
CA GLN A 555 1.05 2.17 5.08
C GLN A 555 1.42 2.61 3.66
N TYR A 556 2.72 2.73 3.40
CA TYR A 556 3.32 2.87 2.07
C TYR A 556 3.82 1.53 1.52
N ASP A 557 3.31 0.40 2.03
CA ASP A 557 3.77 -0.93 1.62
C ASP A 557 3.48 -1.13 0.13
N VAL A 558 4.51 -0.89 -0.69
CA VAL A 558 4.59 -1.31 -2.08
C VAL A 558 5.13 -2.74 -2.01
N GLN A 559 4.24 -3.70 -1.81
CA GLN A 559 4.53 -5.13 -2.03
C GLN A 559 4.37 -5.49 -3.50
#